data_AF-A0A163ZNL5-F1
#
_entry.id   AF-A0A163ZNL5-F1
#
_cell.length_a   1.000
_cell.length_b   1.000
_cell.length_c   1.000
_cell.angle_alpha   90.00
_cell.angle_beta   90.00
_cell.angle_gamma   90.00
#
_symmetry.space_group_name_H-M   'P 1'
#
loop_
_entity.id
_entity.type
_entity.pdbx_description
1 polymer ?
#
loop_
_entity_poly.entity_id
_entity_poly.type
_entity_poly.pdbx_seq_one_letter_code
_entity_poly.pdbx_strand_id
1 'polypeptide(L)'
;MKKKIAVLSATLLLMAGAVNASGLNGDYKGNPIVKVTSNGKPLEAGEVPAMIYDGNTLVPISLLRQLGTSVTWDGDAYQVDVKLPEPPAAPPATADKSEAMKQQNDVKKLKKYAEASELYLKLQTLGESLDSARTTIRLTADAMNAGKAEASSLISIAKTSYFKANEMLTNLTKETTESVYDDFNKYGIDTSQMRFTLTDYQESARHYQLALDYLDKYVRDKKASDNNEYLNSIGKADDYAKIAKEKSSKGYAKWSKNVQNF
;
A
#
# COMPACT_ATOMS: atom_id res chain seq x y z
N MET A 1 56.34 -39.06 22.87
CA MET A 1 56.47 -38.55 21.48
C MET A 1 55.21 -37.81 20.96
N LYS A 2 54.29 -37.34 21.83
CA LYS A 2 53.04 -36.66 21.42
C LYS A 2 53.04 -35.14 21.62
N LYS A 3 54.05 -34.58 22.29
CA LYS A 3 54.16 -33.13 22.57
C LYS A 3 55.06 -32.35 21.59
N LYS A 4 55.78 -33.05 20.70
CA LYS A 4 56.64 -32.44 19.67
C LYS A 4 55.98 -32.34 18.28
N ILE A 5 54.82 -32.99 18.10
CA ILE A 5 54.06 -32.97 16.83
C ILE A 5 53.08 -31.78 16.79
N ALA A 6 52.60 -31.32 17.95
CA ALA A 6 51.70 -30.17 18.02
C ALA A 6 52.39 -28.83 17.66
N VAL A 7 53.71 -28.73 17.82
CA VAL A 7 54.46 -27.49 17.52
C VAL A 7 54.80 -27.37 16.03
N LEU A 8 54.88 -28.47 15.29
CA LEU A 8 55.12 -28.41 13.83
C LEU A 8 53.87 -28.08 13.00
N SER A 9 52.66 -28.32 13.55
CA SER A 9 51.40 -28.01 12.86
C SER A 9 50.92 -26.57 13.11
N ALA A 10 51.41 -25.90 14.16
CA ALA A 10 51.08 -24.51 14.47
C ALA A 10 51.92 -23.49 13.69
N THR A 11 53.12 -23.88 13.22
CA THR A 11 54.02 -22.98 12.48
C THR A 11 53.72 -22.94 10.97
N LEU A 12 52.94 -23.89 10.44
CA LEU A 12 52.56 -23.93 9.01
C LEU A 12 51.29 -23.11 8.69
N LEU A 13 50.58 -22.60 9.71
CA LEU A 13 49.34 -21.81 9.56
C LEU A 13 49.56 -20.29 9.51
N LEU A 14 50.80 -19.82 9.67
CA LEU A 14 51.14 -18.38 9.61
C LEU A 14 51.63 -17.91 8.23
N MET A 15 51.55 -18.77 7.21
CA MET A 15 51.82 -18.42 5.81
C MET A 15 50.58 -18.58 4.92
N ALA A 16 49.38 -18.39 5.47
CA ALA A 16 48.24 -18.03 4.65
C ALA A 16 48.46 -16.60 4.19
N GLY A 17 49.22 -16.45 3.10
CA GLY A 17 49.43 -15.18 2.44
C GLY A 17 48.09 -14.47 2.27
N ALA A 18 48.08 -13.17 2.51
CA ALA A 18 46.98 -12.33 2.08
C ALA A 18 46.77 -12.62 0.59
N VAL A 19 45.76 -13.43 0.29
CA VAL A 19 45.15 -13.49 -1.02
C VAL A 19 44.56 -12.10 -1.20
N ASN A 20 45.34 -11.19 -1.79
CA ASN A 20 44.79 -10.03 -2.43
C ASN A 20 43.78 -10.62 -3.41
N ALA A 21 42.50 -10.47 -3.07
CA ALA A 21 41.41 -10.78 -3.96
C ALA A 21 41.54 -9.79 -5.11
N SER A 22 42.34 -10.14 -6.12
CA SER A 22 42.30 -9.42 -7.37
C SER A 22 40.85 -9.41 -7.80
N GLY A 23 40.33 -8.22 -8.07
CA GLY A 23 38.94 -8.06 -8.49
C GLY A 23 38.64 -9.03 -9.63
N LEU A 24 37.39 -9.50 -9.76
CA LEU A 24 36.95 -10.37 -10.86
C LEU A 24 37.30 -9.82 -12.26
N ASN A 25 37.64 -8.52 -12.36
CA ASN A 25 38.03 -7.82 -13.57
C ASN A 25 39.51 -7.34 -13.55
N GLY A 26 40.34 -7.85 -12.65
CA GLY A 26 41.72 -7.41 -12.41
C GLY A 26 41.84 -6.22 -11.45
N ASP A 27 43.08 -5.74 -11.27
CA ASP A 27 43.40 -4.59 -10.43
C ASP A 27 44.13 -3.51 -11.24
N TYR A 28 43.85 -2.24 -10.94
CA TYR A 28 44.57 -1.08 -11.47
C TYR A 28 45.26 -0.34 -10.33
N LYS A 29 46.60 -0.31 -10.34
CA LYS A 29 47.43 0.27 -9.28
C LYS A 29 47.07 -0.26 -7.88
N GLY A 30 46.79 -1.56 -7.78
CA GLY A 30 46.42 -2.23 -6.52
C GLY A 30 44.95 -2.07 -6.09
N ASN A 31 44.12 -1.41 -6.90
CA ASN A 31 42.70 -1.21 -6.63
C ASN A 31 41.84 -2.11 -7.54
N PRO A 32 40.81 -2.82 -7.03
CA PRO A 32 39.95 -3.66 -7.85
C PRO A 32 39.24 -2.90 -8.96
N ILE A 33 39.26 -3.43 -10.18
CA ILE A 33 38.59 -2.83 -11.35
C ILE A 33 37.08 -3.10 -11.33
N VAL A 34 36.30 -2.05 -11.56
CA VAL A 34 34.84 -2.06 -11.65
C VAL A 34 34.41 -2.00 -13.11
N LYS A 35 33.57 -2.95 -13.53
CA LYS A 35 32.96 -2.95 -14.86
C LYS A 35 31.78 -1.96 -14.89
N VAL A 36 31.84 -0.98 -15.79
CA VAL A 36 30.77 0.00 -15.98
C VAL A 36 29.95 -0.36 -17.22
N THR A 37 28.62 -0.29 -17.11
CA THR A 37 27.69 -0.55 -18.22
C THR A 37 26.67 0.59 -18.35
N SER A 38 26.23 0.84 -19.57
CA SER A 38 25.13 1.77 -19.89
C SER A 38 24.12 1.06 -20.78
N ASN A 39 22.85 1.04 -20.37
CA ASN A 39 21.78 0.30 -21.05
C ASN A 39 22.14 -1.17 -21.34
N GLY A 40 22.81 -1.83 -20.38
CA GLY A 40 23.24 -3.22 -20.49
C GLY A 40 24.47 -3.46 -21.38
N LYS A 41 25.02 -2.43 -22.02
CA LYS A 41 26.24 -2.52 -22.83
C LYS A 41 27.45 -2.03 -22.02
N PRO A 42 28.60 -2.74 -22.04
CA PRO A 42 29.81 -2.28 -21.36
C PRO A 42 30.32 -0.97 -21.95
N LEU A 43 30.83 -0.08 -21.10
CA LEU A 43 31.60 1.09 -21.52
C LEU A 43 33.08 0.71 -21.56
N GLU A 44 33.78 1.17 -22.59
CA GLU A 44 35.18 0.86 -22.79
C GLU A 44 36.05 1.75 -21.90
N ALA A 45 36.73 1.19 -20.92
CA ALA A 45 37.70 1.95 -20.14
C ALA A 45 38.90 2.33 -21.01
N GLY A 46 39.31 3.60 -20.96
CA GLY A 46 40.58 4.06 -21.54
C GLY A 46 41.77 3.68 -20.65
N GLU A 47 42.78 4.56 -20.59
CA GLU A 47 44.00 4.32 -19.80
C GLU A 47 43.75 4.13 -18.29
N VAL A 48 42.66 4.70 -17.77
CA VAL A 48 42.25 4.58 -16.37
C VAL A 48 40.88 3.91 -16.32
N PRO A 49 40.75 2.72 -15.72
CA PRO A 49 39.47 2.06 -15.51
C PRO A 49 38.73 2.62 -14.28
N ALA A 50 37.44 2.32 -14.17
CA ALA A 50 36.75 2.50 -12.90
C ALA A 50 37.29 1.51 -11.86
N MET A 51 37.46 1.96 -10.63
CA MET A 51 38.12 1.18 -9.58
C MET A 51 37.53 1.45 -8.20
N ILE A 52 37.73 0.53 -7.27
CA ILE A 52 37.44 0.75 -5.85
C ILE A 52 38.66 1.39 -5.19
N TYR A 53 38.56 2.64 -4.77
CA TYR A 53 39.59 3.35 -4.02
C TYR A 53 39.04 3.74 -2.65
N ASP A 54 39.73 3.31 -1.58
CA ASP A 54 39.32 3.54 -0.19
C ASP A 54 37.85 3.16 0.08
N GLY A 55 37.44 1.99 -0.41
CA GLY A 55 36.07 1.48 -0.29
C GLY A 55 35.02 2.16 -1.19
N ASN A 56 35.39 3.19 -1.95
CA ASN A 56 34.49 3.94 -2.82
C ASN A 56 34.72 3.60 -4.30
N THR A 57 33.65 3.58 -5.09
CA THR A 57 33.77 3.43 -6.55
C THR A 57 34.17 4.76 -7.18
N LEU A 58 35.37 4.82 -7.76
CA LEU A 58 35.82 5.93 -8.58
C LEU A 58 35.58 5.60 -10.04
N VAL A 59 34.78 6.43 -10.71
CA VAL A 59 34.51 6.33 -12.14
C VAL A 59 35.23 7.47 -12.85
N PRO A 60 36.23 7.15 -13.70
CA PRO A 60 36.93 8.13 -14.50
C PRO A 60 35.98 8.99 -15.34
N ILE A 61 36.21 10.30 -15.32
CA ILE A 61 35.48 11.29 -16.11
C ILE A 61 35.50 10.96 -17.61
N SER A 62 36.57 10.31 -18.10
CA SER A 62 36.67 9.83 -19.49
C SER A 62 35.53 8.88 -19.88
N LEU A 63 35.02 8.06 -18.96
CA LEU A 63 33.87 7.20 -19.17
C LEU A 63 32.57 8.02 -19.31
N LEU A 64 32.44 9.12 -18.56
CA LEU A 64 31.28 10.01 -18.67
C LEU A 64 31.22 10.72 -20.03
N ARG A 65 32.37 11.00 -20.65
CA ARG A 65 32.44 11.57 -22.01
C ARG A 65 31.85 10.64 -23.07
N GLN A 66 31.96 9.31 -22.89
CA GLN A 66 31.33 8.33 -23.78
C GLN A 66 29.81 8.36 -23.72
N LEU A 67 29.25 8.90 -22.65
CA LEU A 67 27.82 9.12 -22.47
C LEU A 67 27.36 10.48 -23.02
N GLY A 68 28.24 11.23 -23.70
CA GLY A 68 27.94 12.54 -24.28
C GLY A 68 28.16 13.73 -23.34
N THR A 69 28.75 13.51 -22.17
CA THR A 69 29.03 14.56 -21.19
C THR A 69 30.21 15.43 -21.64
N SER A 70 30.04 16.75 -21.66
CA SER A 70 31.15 17.69 -21.81
C SER A 70 31.76 18.00 -20.45
N VAL A 71 33.09 17.90 -20.34
CA VAL A 71 33.79 18.10 -19.07
C VAL A 71 34.98 19.01 -19.26
N THR A 72 34.96 20.12 -18.53
CA THR A 72 35.99 21.17 -18.53
C THR A 72 36.79 21.09 -17.24
N TRP A 73 38.11 21.13 -17.35
CA TRP A 73 39.02 21.18 -16.20
C TRP A 73 39.63 22.58 -16.13
N ASP A 74 39.48 23.23 -14.99
CA ASP A 74 40.17 24.47 -14.64
C ASP A 74 41.30 24.13 -13.65
N GLY A 75 42.54 24.18 -14.15
CA GLY A 75 43.72 23.85 -13.35
C GLY A 75 44.12 24.93 -12.36
N ASP A 76 43.74 26.18 -12.59
CA ASP A 76 44.05 27.30 -11.70
C ASP A 76 43.09 27.32 -10.51
N ALA A 77 41.80 27.02 -10.76
CA ALA A 77 40.77 26.90 -9.72
C ALA A 77 40.69 25.50 -9.08
N TYR A 78 41.43 24.53 -9.61
CA TYR A 78 41.33 23.11 -9.20
C TYR A 78 39.90 22.56 -9.30
N GLN A 79 39.16 22.98 -10.33
CA GLN A 79 37.74 22.73 -10.49
C GLN A 79 37.43 21.94 -11.75
N VAL A 80 36.53 20.95 -11.62
CA VAL A 80 35.93 20.26 -12.75
C VAL A 80 34.51 20.79 -12.93
N ASP A 81 34.18 21.27 -14.13
CA ASP A 81 32.81 21.54 -14.54
C ASP A 81 32.30 20.42 -15.45
N VAL A 82 31.14 19.85 -15.10
CA VAL A 82 30.54 18.72 -15.80
C VAL A 82 29.18 19.16 -16.32
N LYS A 83 29.07 19.24 -17.64
CA LYS A 83 27.80 19.49 -18.32
C LYS A 83 27.34 18.20 -18.97
N LEU A 84 26.27 17.62 -18.41
CA LEU A 84 25.56 16.50 -19.01
C LEU A 84 25.07 16.89 -20.40
N PRO A 85 25.05 15.96 -21.37
CA PRO A 85 24.41 16.25 -22.64
C PRO A 85 22.98 16.65 -22.32
N GLU A 86 22.54 17.77 -22.89
CA GLU A 86 21.10 18.00 -22.97
C GLU A 86 20.52 16.74 -23.64
N PRO A 87 19.44 16.15 -23.08
CA PRO A 87 18.75 15.06 -23.73
C PRO A 87 18.61 15.46 -25.19
N PRO A 88 18.99 14.60 -26.17
CA PRO A 88 18.98 14.99 -27.58
C PRO A 88 17.68 15.74 -27.80
N ALA A 89 17.78 17.01 -28.21
CA ALA A 89 16.63 17.86 -28.43
C ALA A 89 15.64 16.98 -29.18
N ALA A 90 14.49 16.73 -28.54
CA ALA A 90 13.55 15.74 -29.03
C ALA A 90 13.43 15.94 -30.55
N PRO A 91 13.45 14.85 -31.36
CA PRO A 91 13.24 14.96 -32.80
C PRO A 91 12.12 15.97 -33.05
N PRO A 92 12.28 16.87 -34.04
CA PRO A 92 11.53 18.12 -34.14
C PRO A 92 10.08 17.89 -33.76
N ALA A 93 9.64 18.62 -32.72
CA ALA A 93 8.32 18.56 -32.10
C ALA A 93 7.20 18.46 -33.15
N THR A 94 6.92 17.23 -33.54
CA THR A 94 5.79 16.80 -34.36
C THR A 94 5.23 15.48 -33.83
N ALA A 95 5.96 14.77 -32.94
CA ALA A 95 5.38 13.82 -31.99
C ALA A 95 4.84 14.57 -30.76
N ASP A 96 3.75 15.29 -31.04
CA ASP A 96 2.54 15.43 -30.24
C ASP A 96 2.67 15.80 -28.74
N LYS A 97 2.55 17.10 -28.42
CA LYS A 97 2.18 17.57 -27.07
C LYS A 97 0.94 16.85 -26.52
N SER A 98 0.09 16.32 -27.41
CA SER A 98 -1.03 15.41 -27.12
C SER A 98 -0.59 14.13 -26.39
N GLU A 99 0.54 13.52 -26.73
CA GLU A 99 0.99 12.25 -26.12
C GLU A 99 1.52 12.45 -24.69
N ALA A 100 2.31 13.51 -24.46
CA ALA A 100 2.76 13.86 -23.10
C ALA A 100 1.59 14.33 -22.21
N MET A 101 0.64 15.08 -22.76
CA MET A 101 -0.60 15.44 -22.05
C MET A 101 -1.50 14.22 -21.80
N LYS A 102 -1.56 13.26 -22.75
CA LYS A 102 -2.27 11.98 -22.57
C LYS A 102 -1.67 11.18 -21.42
N GLN A 103 -0.35 10.96 -21.41
CA GLN A 103 0.33 10.23 -20.34
C GLN A 103 0.09 10.87 -18.97
N GLN A 104 0.12 12.20 -18.88
CA GLN A 104 -0.18 12.89 -17.63
C GLN A 104 -1.65 12.72 -17.20
N ASN A 105 -2.59 12.74 -18.14
CA ASN A 105 -4.01 12.52 -17.86
C ASN A 105 -4.30 11.06 -17.47
N ASP A 106 -3.60 10.10 -18.08
CA ASP A 106 -3.71 8.68 -17.76
C ASP A 106 -3.20 8.38 -16.35
N VAL A 107 -2.07 8.98 -15.94
CA VAL A 107 -1.57 8.88 -14.56
C VAL A 107 -2.55 9.50 -13.55
N LYS A 108 -3.16 10.64 -13.87
CA LYS A 108 -4.20 11.24 -12.99
C LYS A 108 -5.42 10.32 -12.88
N LYS A 109 -5.86 9.74 -13.99
CA LYS A 109 -6.99 8.81 -14.02
C LYS A 109 -6.71 7.54 -13.21
N LEU A 110 -5.50 6.99 -13.33
CA LEU A 110 -5.03 5.86 -12.53
C LEU A 110 -5.08 6.12 -11.03
N LYS A 111 -4.59 7.29 -10.60
CA LYS A 111 -4.69 7.71 -9.19
C LYS A 111 -6.13 7.72 -8.72
N LYS A 112 -7.06 8.21 -9.55
CA LYS A 112 -8.48 8.24 -9.21
C LYS A 112 -9.13 6.87 -9.15
N TYR A 113 -8.72 5.92 -9.99
CA TYR A 113 -9.14 4.53 -9.84
C TYR A 113 -8.62 3.89 -8.56
N ALA A 114 -7.37 4.18 -8.17
CA ALA A 114 -6.81 3.71 -6.90
C ALA A 114 -7.57 4.29 -5.70
N GLU A 115 -7.84 5.60 -5.70
CA GLU A 115 -8.65 6.26 -4.65
C GLU A 115 -10.07 5.67 -4.58
N ALA A 116 -10.72 5.42 -5.72
CA ALA A 116 -12.03 4.75 -5.75
C ALA A 116 -11.98 3.32 -5.19
N SER A 117 -10.94 2.56 -5.52
CA SER A 117 -10.72 1.22 -4.99
C SER A 117 -10.50 1.25 -3.47
N GLU A 118 -9.71 2.21 -2.98
CA GLU A 118 -9.48 2.38 -1.54
C GLU A 118 -10.77 2.72 -0.79
N LEU A 119 -11.62 3.58 -1.37
CA LEU A 119 -12.92 3.89 -0.78
C LEU A 119 -13.80 2.63 -0.63
N TYR A 120 -13.83 1.78 -1.65
CA TYR A 120 -14.54 0.50 -1.58
C TYR A 120 -13.93 -0.47 -0.56
N LEU A 121 -12.61 -0.46 -0.39
CA LEU A 121 -11.96 -1.24 0.66
C LEU A 121 -12.39 -0.77 2.05
N LYS A 122 -12.44 0.55 2.29
CA LYS A 122 -12.98 1.12 3.54
C LYS A 122 -14.44 0.69 3.78
N LEU A 123 -15.27 0.67 2.74
CA LEU A 123 -16.64 0.17 2.80
C LEU A 123 -16.71 -1.35 3.12
N GLN A 124 -15.75 -2.16 2.67
CA GLN A 124 -15.67 -3.57 3.06
C GLN A 124 -15.32 -3.73 4.53
N THR A 125 -14.29 -3.01 5.01
CA THR A 125 -13.90 -3.02 6.42
C THR A 125 -15.03 -2.56 7.34
N LEU A 126 -15.84 -1.59 6.91
CA LEU A 126 -17.06 -1.20 7.63
C LEU A 126 -18.04 -2.38 7.73
N GLY A 127 -18.24 -3.13 6.66
CA GLY A 127 -19.09 -4.32 6.65
C GLY A 127 -18.61 -5.39 7.65
N GLU A 128 -17.30 -5.62 7.73
CA GLU A 128 -16.71 -6.55 8.71
C GLU A 128 -16.93 -6.07 10.16
N SER A 129 -16.80 -4.75 10.39
CA SER A 129 -17.08 -4.15 11.70
C SER A 129 -18.55 -4.31 12.10
N LEU A 130 -19.48 -4.11 11.16
CA LEU A 130 -20.92 -4.35 11.37
C LEU A 130 -21.23 -5.83 11.60
N ASP A 131 -20.55 -6.77 10.93
CA ASP A 131 -20.70 -8.21 11.20
C ASP A 131 -20.23 -8.58 12.61
N SER A 132 -19.18 -7.94 13.11
CA SER A 132 -18.72 -8.10 14.49
C SER A 132 -19.78 -7.60 15.49
N ALA A 133 -20.37 -6.42 15.23
CA ALA A 133 -21.48 -5.89 16.01
C ALA A 133 -22.69 -6.83 15.99
N ARG A 134 -23.10 -7.30 14.82
CA ARG A 134 -24.16 -8.31 14.66
C ARG A 134 -23.91 -9.56 15.48
N THR A 135 -22.69 -10.10 15.42
CA THR A 135 -22.30 -11.32 16.13
C THR A 135 -22.46 -11.15 17.63
N THR A 136 -21.96 -10.03 18.17
CA THR A 136 -22.12 -9.75 19.61
C THR A 136 -23.58 -9.53 20.00
N ILE A 137 -24.37 -8.82 19.20
CA ILE A 137 -25.82 -8.64 19.45
C ILE A 137 -26.55 -9.99 19.52
N ARG A 138 -26.28 -10.90 18.60
CA ARG A 138 -26.92 -12.23 18.56
C ARG A 138 -26.48 -13.11 19.71
N LEU A 139 -25.17 -13.16 20.00
CA LEU A 139 -24.64 -13.90 21.15
C LEU A 139 -25.24 -13.40 22.46
N THR A 140 -25.43 -12.09 22.61
CA THR A 140 -26.13 -11.51 23.75
C THR A 140 -27.55 -12.03 23.84
N ALA A 141 -28.33 -11.98 22.76
CA ALA A 141 -29.71 -12.50 22.75
C ALA A 141 -29.77 -14.00 23.08
N ASP A 142 -28.86 -14.82 22.53
CA ASP A 142 -28.82 -16.27 22.76
C ASP A 142 -28.46 -16.61 24.22
N ALA A 143 -27.40 -16.00 24.75
CA ALA A 143 -26.96 -16.21 26.13
C ALA A 143 -28.04 -15.81 27.14
N MET A 144 -28.76 -14.74 26.82
CA MET A 144 -29.88 -14.24 27.61
C MET A 144 -31.09 -15.17 27.59
N ASN A 145 -31.48 -15.67 26.43
CA ASN A 145 -32.57 -16.64 26.30
C ASN A 145 -32.24 -17.96 27.02
N ALA A 146 -30.95 -18.31 27.08
CA ALA A 146 -30.48 -19.50 27.79
C ALA A 146 -30.34 -19.30 29.31
N GLY A 147 -30.52 -18.08 29.84
CA GLY A 147 -30.32 -17.77 31.26
C GLY A 147 -28.86 -17.94 31.73
N LYS A 148 -27.89 -17.87 30.80
CA LYS A 148 -26.50 -18.28 31.04
C LYS A 148 -25.56 -17.15 31.51
N ALA A 149 -26.04 -15.92 31.62
CA ALA A 149 -25.19 -14.76 31.95
C ALA A 149 -25.97 -13.57 32.51
N GLU A 150 -25.25 -12.65 33.17
CA GLU A 150 -25.76 -11.33 33.53
C GLU A 150 -26.02 -10.50 32.27
N ALA A 151 -27.30 -10.29 31.96
CA ALA A 151 -27.76 -9.64 30.74
C ALA A 151 -27.17 -8.22 30.53
N SER A 152 -26.98 -7.47 31.61
CA SER A 152 -26.45 -6.09 31.57
C SER A 152 -25.03 -6.02 30.99
N SER A 153 -24.15 -6.95 31.38
CA SER A 153 -22.77 -7.00 30.92
C SER A 153 -22.69 -7.33 29.42
N LEU A 154 -23.47 -8.32 28.96
CA LEU A 154 -23.50 -8.72 27.55
C LEU A 154 -24.10 -7.65 26.64
N ILE A 155 -25.14 -6.93 27.09
CA ILE A 155 -25.68 -5.77 26.36
C ILE A 155 -24.61 -4.69 26.20
N SER A 156 -23.84 -4.41 27.26
CA SER A 156 -22.76 -3.40 27.21
C SER A 156 -21.70 -3.76 26.17
N ILE A 157 -21.32 -5.03 26.08
CA ILE A 157 -20.39 -5.55 25.05
C ILE A 157 -20.96 -5.34 23.65
N ALA A 158 -22.23 -5.71 23.43
CA ALA A 158 -22.88 -5.54 22.13
C ALA A 158 -23.00 -4.07 21.73
N LYS A 159 -23.38 -3.19 22.66
CA LYS A 159 -23.41 -1.73 22.45
C LYS A 159 -22.03 -1.19 22.08
N THR A 160 -20.98 -1.63 22.79
CA THR A 160 -19.59 -1.22 22.50
C THR A 160 -19.14 -1.63 21.10
N SER A 161 -19.45 -2.87 20.68
CA SER A 161 -19.13 -3.36 19.34
C SER A 161 -19.85 -2.53 18.27
N TYR A 162 -21.15 -2.26 18.46
CA TYR A 162 -21.92 -1.39 17.57
C TYR A 162 -21.35 0.03 17.49
N PHE A 163 -21.00 0.65 18.62
CA PHE A 163 -20.48 2.01 18.63
C PHE A 163 -19.20 2.16 17.80
N LYS A 164 -18.30 1.16 17.85
CA LYS A 164 -17.09 1.14 17.01
C LYS A 164 -17.43 1.09 15.51
N ALA A 165 -18.38 0.24 15.14
CA ALA A 165 -18.84 0.16 13.74
C ALA A 165 -19.50 1.47 13.29
N ASN A 166 -20.33 2.07 14.14
CA ASN A 166 -21.03 3.31 13.84
C ASN A 166 -20.09 4.53 13.77
N GLU A 167 -19.02 4.55 14.58
CA GLU A 167 -17.96 5.56 14.49
C GLU A 167 -17.24 5.47 13.14
N MET A 168 -16.90 4.27 12.69
CA MET A 168 -16.31 4.05 11.36
C MET A 168 -17.24 4.53 10.24
N LEU A 169 -18.53 4.20 10.31
CA LEU A 169 -19.54 4.70 9.37
C LEU A 169 -19.61 6.23 9.37
N THR A 170 -19.60 6.84 10.55
CA THR A 170 -19.65 8.30 10.71
C THR A 170 -18.45 8.98 10.06
N ASN A 171 -17.25 8.44 10.31
CA ASN A 171 -16.01 8.98 9.72
C ASN A 171 -16.01 8.81 8.20
N LEU A 172 -16.40 7.65 7.71
CA LEU A 172 -16.50 7.39 6.27
C LEU A 172 -17.53 8.31 5.58
N THR A 173 -18.66 8.57 6.23
CA THR A 173 -19.67 9.51 5.73
C THR A 173 -19.11 10.95 5.64
N LYS A 174 -18.28 11.37 6.60
CA LYS A 174 -17.61 12.68 6.56
C LYS A 174 -16.56 12.77 5.46
N GLU A 175 -15.84 11.67 5.21
CA GLU A 175 -14.82 11.60 4.15
C GLU A 175 -15.42 11.57 2.74
N THR A 176 -16.68 11.14 2.59
CA THR A 176 -17.35 10.95 1.29
C THR A 176 -18.32 12.07 0.94
N THR A 177 -17.78 13.28 0.78
CA THR A 177 -18.56 14.48 0.45
C THR A 177 -18.99 14.52 -1.03
N GLU A 178 -19.96 15.39 -1.36
CA GLU A 178 -20.32 15.70 -2.74
C GLU A 178 -19.12 16.08 -3.61
N SER A 179 -18.16 16.84 -3.07
CA SER A 179 -16.96 17.24 -3.80
C SER A 179 -16.05 16.06 -4.17
N VAL A 180 -15.98 15.03 -3.32
CA VAL A 180 -15.24 13.79 -3.63
C VAL A 180 -15.93 13.05 -4.78
N TYR A 181 -17.26 12.96 -4.74
CA TYR A 181 -18.00 12.30 -5.81
C TYR A 181 -17.92 13.06 -7.14
N ASP A 182 -18.02 14.38 -7.12
CA ASP A 182 -17.86 15.22 -8.30
C ASP A 182 -16.45 15.09 -8.90
N ASP A 183 -15.43 14.97 -8.05
CA ASP A 183 -14.07 14.73 -8.51
C ASP A 183 -13.95 13.38 -9.21
N PHE A 184 -14.50 12.30 -8.65
CA PHE A 184 -14.55 10.99 -9.32
C PHE A 184 -15.29 11.02 -10.66
N ASN A 185 -16.43 11.72 -10.72
CA ASN A 185 -17.24 11.82 -11.93
C ASN A 185 -16.43 12.45 -13.10
N LYS A 186 -15.54 13.41 -12.84
CA LYS A 186 -14.64 14.02 -13.86
C LYS A 186 -13.75 12.99 -14.56
N TYR A 187 -13.49 11.85 -13.93
CA TYR A 187 -12.64 10.77 -14.47
C TYR A 187 -13.46 9.56 -14.97
N GLY A 188 -14.79 9.71 -15.08
CA GLY A 188 -15.68 8.64 -15.56
C GLY A 188 -15.95 7.53 -14.54
N ILE A 189 -15.71 7.81 -13.26
CA ILE A 189 -15.99 6.89 -12.16
C ILE A 189 -17.43 7.14 -11.72
N ASP A 190 -18.34 6.22 -12.04
CA ASP A 190 -19.72 6.28 -11.57
C ASP A 190 -19.79 6.10 -10.04
N THR A 191 -20.23 7.16 -9.38
CA THR A 191 -20.32 7.26 -7.92
C THR A 191 -21.66 6.83 -7.36
N SER A 192 -22.66 6.56 -8.21
CA SER A 192 -24.01 6.17 -7.78
C SER A 192 -23.96 4.92 -6.90
N GLN A 193 -23.17 3.92 -7.31
CA GLN A 193 -23.01 2.69 -6.54
C GLN A 193 -22.29 2.91 -5.20
N MET A 194 -21.34 3.86 -5.12
CA MET A 194 -20.67 4.20 -3.85
C MET A 194 -21.68 4.80 -2.88
N ARG A 195 -22.49 5.76 -3.35
CA ARG A 195 -23.55 6.40 -2.56
C ARG A 195 -24.56 5.40 -2.05
N PHE A 196 -25.10 4.56 -2.94
CA PHE A 196 -26.06 3.53 -2.55
C PHE A 196 -25.47 2.53 -1.55
N THR A 197 -24.20 2.15 -1.71
CA THR A 197 -23.53 1.24 -0.76
C THR A 197 -23.42 1.88 0.63
N LEU A 198 -23.04 3.16 0.70
CA LEU A 198 -22.98 3.89 1.96
C LEU A 198 -24.36 4.03 2.60
N THR A 199 -25.39 4.36 1.82
CA THR A 199 -26.78 4.44 2.30
C THR A 199 -27.28 3.09 2.83
N ASP A 200 -26.97 1.99 2.16
CA ASP A 200 -27.35 0.65 2.66
C ASP A 200 -26.65 0.35 4.01
N TYR A 201 -25.38 0.72 4.18
CA TYR A 201 -24.72 0.58 5.48
C TYR A 201 -25.31 1.50 6.56
N GLN A 202 -25.75 2.70 6.21
CA GLN A 202 -26.45 3.60 7.13
C GLN A 202 -27.78 3.00 7.60
N GLU A 203 -28.57 2.43 6.69
CA GLU A 203 -29.82 1.74 7.05
C GLU A 203 -29.57 0.49 7.88
N SER A 204 -28.52 -0.28 7.55
CA SER A 204 -28.11 -1.43 8.35
C SER A 204 -27.73 -1.04 9.78
N ALA A 205 -26.87 -0.02 9.94
CA ALA A 205 -26.46 0.49 11.26
C ALA A 205 -27.67 1.00 12.06
N ARG A 206 -28.58 1.75 11.44
CA ARG A 206 -29.82 2.22 12.07
C ARG A 206 -30.67 1.05 12.60
N HIS A 207 -30.77 -0.03 11.82
CA HIS A 207 -31.51 -1.21 12.23
C HIS A 207 -30.79 -2.03 13.31
N TYR A 208 -29.46 -2.10 13.32
CA TYR A 208 -28.71 -2.68 14.44
C TYR A 208 -28.91 -1.90 15.74
N GLN A 209 -28.97 -0.57 15.68
CA GLN A 209 -29.27 0.25 16.84
C GLN A 209 -30.66 -0.06 17.40
N LEU A 210 -31.68 -0.10 16.53
CA LEU A 210 -33.03 -0.48 16.93
C LEU A 210 -33.06 -1.88 17.55
N ALA A 211 -32.37 -2.85 16.95
CA ALA A 211 -32.26 -4.20 17.49
C ALA A 211 -31.66 -4.18 18.90
N LEU A 212 -30.58 -3.43 19.13
CA LEU A 212 -29.98 -3.25 20.45
C LEU A 212 -30.96 -2.63 21.46
N ASP A 213 -31.68 -1.59 21.06
CA ASP A 213 -32.65 -0.90 21.93
C ASP A 213 -33.81 -1.80 22.34
N TYR A 214 -34.36 -2.58 21.39
CA TYR A 214 -35.42 -3.54 21.66
C TYR A 214 -34.93 -4.75 22.46
N LEU A 215 -33.73 -5.24 22.18
CA LEU A 215 -33.12 -6.29 22.99
C LEU A 215 -32.98 -5.82 24.44
N ASP A 216 -32.45 -4.62 24.66
CA ASP A 216 -32.30 -3.99 25.99
C ASP A 216 -33.66 -3.78 26.71
N LYS A 217 -34.72 -3.44 25.99
CA LYS A 217 -36.09 -3.41 26.55
C LYS A 217 -36.58 -4.80 26.92
N TYR A 218 -36.44 -5.78 26.02
CA TYR A 218 -36.85 -7.15 26.27
C TYR A 218 -36.12 -7.75 27.49
N VAL A 219 -34.84 -7.42 27.68
CA VAL A 219 -34.07 -7.81 28.86
C VAL A 219 -34.76 -7.41 30.16
N ARG A 220 -35.17 -6.14 30.23
CA ARG A 220 -35.74 -5.54 31.44
C ARG A 220 -37.18 -5.96 31.67
N ASP A 221 -37.98 -5.93 30.61
CA ASP A 221 -39.45 -6.01 30.72
C ASP A 221 -39.99 -7.42 30.39
N LYS A 222 -39.20 -8.27 29.73
CA LYS A 222 -39.57 -9.62 29.26
C LYS A 222 -40.84 -9.66 28.38
N LYS A 223 -41.18 -8.54 27.73
CA LYS A 223 -42.34 -8.46 26.83
C LYS A 223 -42.04 -9.10 25.49
N ALA A 224 -42.90 -10.03 25.05
CA ALA A 224 -42.77 -10.69 23.76
C ALA A 224 -42.76 -9.72 22.57
N SER A 225 -43.46 -8.59 22.67
CA SER A 225 -43.45 -7.55 21.63
C SER A 225 -42.06 -6.96 21.40
N ASP A 226 -41.28 -6.71 22.47
CA ASP A 226 -39.92 -6.17 22.35
C ASP A 226 -38.99 -7.19 21.67
N ASN A 227 -39.14 -8.48 21.98
CA ASN A 227 -38.38 -9.54 21.31
C ASN A 227 -38.72 -9.64 19.82
N ASN A 228 -40.00 -9.50 19.45
CA ASN A 228 -40.41 -9.51 18.05
C ASN A 228 -39.82 -8.31 17.28
N GLU A 229 -39.81 -7.12 17.89
CA GLU A 229 -39.19 -5.95 17.27
C GLU A 229 -37.67 -6.05 17.16
N TYR A 230 -37.01 -6.69 18.14
CA TYR A 230 -35.60 -7.06 18.03
C TYR A 230 -35.35 -7.97 16.81
N LEU A 231 -36.11 -9.06 16.68
CA LEU A 231 -35.96 -10.03 15.59
C LEU A 231 -36.23 -9.39 14.21
N ASN A 232 -37.25 -8.53 14.12
CA ASN A 232 -37.55 -7.77 12.91
C ASN A 232 -36.41 -6.81 12.56
N SER A 233 -35.89 -6.08 13.55
CA SER A 233 -34.83 -5.09 13.35
C SER A 233 -33.50 -5.75 12.95
N ILE A 234 -33.11 -6.84 13.61
CA ILE A 234 -31.87 -7.55 13.26
C ILE A 234 -31.96 -8.19 11.87
N GLY A 235 -33.14 -8.67 11.46
CA GLY A 235 -33.37 -9.17 10.10
C GLY A 235 -33.17 -8.10 9.04
N LYS A 236 -33.78 -6.93 9.21
CA LYS A 236 -33.59 -5.79 8.29
C LYS A 236 -32.14 -5.31 8.24
N ALA A 237 -31.47 -5.27 9.40
CA ALA A 237 -30.06 -4.88 9.47
C ALA A 237 -29.18 -5.82 8.62
N ASP A 238 -29.43 -7.13 8.71
CA ASP A 238 -28.73 -8.15 7.94
C ASP A 238 -28.95 -8.02 6.44
N ASP A 239 -30.19 -7.77 6.02
CA ASP A 239 -30.55 -7.64 4.59
C ASP A 239 -29.80 -6.47 3.95
N TYR A 240 -29.81 -5.30 4.59
CA TYR A 240 -29.06 -4.13 4.14
C TYR A 240 -27.54 -4.37 4.17
N ALA A 241 -27.01 -4.97 5.24
CA ALA A 241 -25.57 -5.26 5.35
C ALA A 241 -25.10 -6.17 4.23
N LYS A 242 -25.88 -7.21 3.92
CA LYS A 242 -25.55 -8.16 2.85
C LYS A 242 -25.47 -7.46 1.51
N ILE A 243 -26.48 -6.66 1.17
CA ILE A 243 -26.51 -5.91 -0.09
C ILE A 243 -25.31 -4.96 -0.18
N ALA A 244 -25.03 -4.21 0.88
CA ALA A 244 -23.91 -3.28 0.94
C ALA A 244 -22.55 -3.99 0.76
N LYS A 245 -22.35 -5.14 1.41
CA LYS A 245 -21.12 -5.94 1.29
C LYS A 245 -20.90 -6.49 -0.12
N GLU A 246 -21.96 -6.93 -0.77
CA GLU A 246 -21.88 -7.38 -2.17
C GLU A 246 -21.51 -6.24 -3.11
N LYS A 247 -22.14 -5.06 -2.94
CA LYS A 247 -21.83 -3.86 -3.73
C LYS A 247 -20.40 -3.38 -3.49
N SER A 248 -19.95 -3.34 -2.23
CA SER A 248 -18.60 -2.88 -1.89
C SER A 248 -17.53 -3.79 -2.49
N SER A 249 -17.74 -5.10 -2.44
CA SER A 249 -16.83 -6.08 -3.03
C SER A 249 -16.76 -6.02 -4.55
N LYS A 250 -17.91 -5.86 -5.22
CA LYS A 250 -17.96 -5.64 -6.68
C LYS A 250 -17.27 -4.34 -7.07
N GLY A 251 -17.47 -3.27 -6.30
CA GLY A 251 -16.84 -1.98 -6.49
C GLY A 251 -15.31 -2.05 -6.37
N TYR A 252 -14.81 -2.68 -5.30
CA TYR A 252 -13.38 -2.89 -5.10
C TYR A 252 -12.77 -3.67 -6.27
N ALA A 253 -13.36 -4.82 -6.64
CA ALA A 253 -12.86 -5.64 -7.73
C ALA A 253 -12.84 -4.90 -9.08
N LYS A 254 -13.86 -4.07 -9.35
CA LYS A 254 -13.93 -3.25 -10.58
C LYS A 254 -12.78 -2.25 -10.64
N TRP A 255 -12.59 -1.45 -9.59
CA TRP A 255 -11.64 -0.34 -9.65
C TRP A 255 -10.19 -0.79 -9.44
N SER A 256 -9.94 -1.82 -8.63
CA SER A 256 -8.61 -2.46 -8.54
C SER A 256 -8.17 -3.06 -9.89
N LYS A 257 -9.07 -3.74 -10.61
CA LYS A 257 -8.80 -4.26 -11.96
C LYS A 257 -8.47 -3.14 -12.95
N ASN A 258 -9.15 -1.99 -12.87
CA ASN A 258 -8.85 -0.84 -13.71
C ASN A 258 -7.46 -0.24 -13.44
N VAL A 259 -6.95 -0.33 -12.22
CA VAL A 259 -5.56 0.06 -11.90
C VAL A 259 -4.56 -0.92 -12.50
N GLN A 260 -4.87 -2.23 -12.48
CA GLN A 260 -3.98 -3.28 -13.00
C GLN A 260 -3.89 -3.33 -14.53
N ASN A 261 -4.95 -2.89 -15.23
CA ASN A 261 -5.06 -2.96 -16.68
C ASN A 261 -4.52 -1.74 -17.43
N PHE A 262 -3.99 -0.75 -16.69
CA PHE A 262 -3.40 0.47 -17.23
C PHE A 262 -1.87 0.38 -17.17
#